data_AF-A0A2K0WDV3-F1
#
_entry.id   AF-A0A2K0WDV3-F1
#
_cell.length_a   1.000
_cell.length_b   1.000
_cell.length_c   1.000
_cell.angle_alpha   90.00
_cell.angle_beta   90.00
_cell.angle_gamma   90.00
#
_symmetry.space_group_name_H-M   'P 1'
#
loop_
_entity.id
_entity.type
_entity.pdbx_description
1 polymer ?
#
loop_
_entity_poly.entity_id
_entity_poly.type
_entity_poly.pdbx_seq_one_letter_code
_entity_poly.pdbx_strand_id
1 'polypeptide(L)'
;MGKMLDTEKLGSAFGTRPDILEGIQRAADTPGRIALFNEIATHVYDQLLNGGSEPTHKKRRVDVQTNGGANGTKAVKTETNAADEAVLLETKEISVSVPQRKKFELCFTDGHIYARAPNTTAPIPAITYAWSDIEYVFYLPVPEKNQVQHNYVIFPRGTCLPSKTNPPTEEPLVFTVPATPPKQGTIGGPDAGSAAAVSDNYKSLFHWALNRHLKPNGVSITSADPNKFQSMVRQPHRPSEKAVHVKAFRGSKDGYLFFLENGILWGFKKPMMFIPLSRIAATSYTNILQRTFNIAIEVFAGEGDATEEAEFSMLDQEDYSGIDDYIKKHRLQDRSMAEQRKAKLELAENRGPKKNGEEAGDDAPAATGISELAKAELDAEQALQDEEDEDEEDYDPGSDADSDGSGESDDDDDSDDDDEDEEDEEDAEGEAEDGDEQAEGEDEEEQEEVKQEPKPVKRSRKLPLSRQNLYHHYQSPPSNPFSSPS
;
A
#
# COMPACT_ATOMS: atom_id res chain seq x y z
N MET A 1 49.19 25.26 -30.14
CA MET A 1 47.90 25.57 -30.77
C MET A 1 46.83 25.53 -29.70
N GLY A 2 46.00 26.57 -29.57
CA GLY A 2 44.81 26.50 -28.72
C GLY A 2 43.73 25.67 -29.42
N LYS A 3 42.94 24.90 -28.66
CA LYS A 3 41.70 24.32 -29.18
C LYS A 3 40.72 25.47 -29.44
N MET A 4 40.14 25.52 -30.64
CA MET A 4 39.04 26.43 -30.96
C MET A 4 37.70 25.71 -30.75
N LEU A 5 36.62 26.47 -30.63
CA LEU A 5 35.27 25.96 -30.45
C LEU A 5 34.77 25.30 -31.74
N ASP A 6 34.24 24.08 -31.67
CA ASP A 6 33.72 23.33 -32.81
C ASP A 6 32.27 23.73 -33.11
N THR A 7 32.12 24.87 -33.79
CA THR A 7 30.81 25.45 -34.12
C THR A 7 29.99 24.60 -35.10
N GLU A 8 30.63 23.73 -35.88
CA GLU A 8 29.95 22.86 -36.85
C GLU A 8 29.28 21.67 -36.15
N LYS A 9 30.01 20.99 -35.24
CA LYS A 9 29.39 19.98 -34.36
C LYS A 9 28.37 20.59 -33.42
N LEU A 10 28.65 21.75 -32.81
CA LEU A 10 27.68 22.42 -31.95
C LEU A 10 26.38 22.74 -32.70
N GLY A 11 26.47 23.34 -33.89
CA GLY A 11 25.30 23.62 -34.73
C GLY A 11 24.54 22.35 -35.14
N SER A 12 25.23 21.22 -35.29
CA SER A 12 24.61 19.93 -35.59
C SER A 12 23.95 19.27 -34.37
N ALA A 13 24.54 19.41 -33.18
CA ALA A 13 24.03 18.83 -31.93
C ALA A 13 22.89 19.65 -31.28
N PHE A 14 22.92 20.97 -31.43
CA PHE A 14 21.98 21.90 -30.77
C PHE A 14 21.22 22.79 -31.77
N GLY A 15 21.12 22.41 -33.04
CA GLY A 15 20.48 23.21 -34.10
C GLY A 15 19.00 23.55 -33.88
N THR A 16 18.31 22.84 -32.99
CA THR A 16 16.93 23.13 -32.53
C THR A 16 16.85 24.17 -31.41
N ARG A 17 17.99 24.56 -30.82
CA ARG A 17 18.11 25.43 -29.63
C ARG A 17 19.19 26.50 -29.81
N PRO A 18 18.93 27.56 -30.61
CA PRO A 18 19.90 28.63 -30.87
C PRO A 18 20.29 29.41 -29.60
N ASP A 19 19.43 29.44 -28.59
CA ASP A 19 19.69 30.02 -27.27
C ASP A 19 20.84 29.31 -26.53
N ILE A 20 20.93 27.98 -26.67
CA ILE A 20 22.04 27.18 -26.12
C ILE A 20 23.34 27.46 -26.88
N LEU A 21 23.26 27.62 -28.22
CA LEU A 21 24.42 27.96 -29.05
C LEU A 21 25.00 29.34 -28.69
N GLU A 22 24.16 30.36 -28.52
CA GLU A 22 24.60 31.68 -28.05
C GLU A 22 25.18 31.63 -26.63
N GLY A 23 24.57 30.84 -25.74
CA GLY A 23 25.07 30.63 -24.38
C GLY A 23 26.47 30.00 -24.36
N ILE A 24 26.68 28.94 -25.14
CA ILE A 24 27.98 28.26 -25.28
C ILE A 24 29.04 29.20 -25.87
N GLN A 25 28.71 29.94 -26.94
CA GLN A 25 29.64 30.91 -27.54
C GLN A 25 30.02 32.02 -26.55
N ARG A 26 29.08 32.49 -25.71
CA ARG A 26 29.34 33.50 -24.66
C ARG A 26 30.16 32.94 -23.48
N ALA A 27 29.98 31.67 -23.14
CA ALA A 27 30.66 31.01 -22.03
C ALA A 27 32.04 30.41 -22.40
N ALA A 28 32.42 30.41 -23.68
CA ALA A 28 33.68 29.91 -24.22
C ALA A 28 34.91 30.81 -23.92
N ASP A 29 34.97 31.36 -22.70
CA ASP A 29 35.99 32.31 -22.23
C ASP A 29 37.39 31.70 -22.00
N THR A 30 37.46 30.37 -21.83
CA THR A 30 38.64 29.67 -21.33
C THR A 30 38.92 28.39 -22.11
N PRO A 31 40.20 28.02 -22.36
CA PRO A 31 40.56 26.80 -23.08
C PRO A 31 39.99 25.51 -22.47
N GLY A 32 39.77 25.48 -21.15
CA GLY A 32 39.14 24.36 -20.45
C GLY A 32 37.65 24.22 -20.81
N ARG A 33 36.88 25.31 -20.81
CA ARG A 33 35.47 25.28 -21.23
C ARG A 33 35.32 25.00 -22.72
N ILE A 34 36.19 25.55 -23.58
CA ILE A 34 36.20 25.22 -25.02
C ILE A 34 36.43 23.72 -25.23
N ALA A 35 37.34 23.09 -24.48
CA ALA A 35 37.54 21.64 -24.54
C ALA A 35 36.29 20.86 -24.10
N LEU A 36 35.68 21.25 -22.97
CA LEU A 36 34.46 20.63 -22.43
C LEU A 36 33.25 20.77 -23.38
N PHE A 37 33.04 21.94 -23.97
CA PHE A 37 31.94 22.15 -24.93
C PHE A 37 32.12 21.31 -26.20
N ASN A 38 33.34 21.17 -26.72
CA ASN A 38 33.62 20.30 -27.87
C ASN A 38 33.44 18.81 -27.54
N GLU A 39 33.71 18.41 -26.29
CA GLU A 39 33.51 17.04 -25.78
C GLU A 39 32.01 16.72 -25.63
N ILE A 40 31.24 17.61 -25.00
CA ILE A 40 29.77 17.52 -24.90
C ILE A 40 29.14 17.51 -26.30
N ALA A 41 29.55 18.41 -27.19
CA ALA A 41 29.04 18.46 -28.58
C ALA A 41 29.34 17.17 -29.34
N THR A 42 30.51 16.55 -29.14
CA THR A 42 30.84 15.26 -29.73
C THR A 42 29.97 14.15 -29.13
N HIS A 43 29.79 14.10 -27.82
CA HIS A 43 28.95 13.08 -27.18
C HIS A 43 27.48 13.14 -27.64
N VAL A 44 26.87 14.32 -27.71
CA VAL A 44 25.50 14.51 -28.19
C VAL A 44 25.38 14.19 -29.69
N TYR A 45 26.36 14.59 -30.50
CA TYR A 45 26.39 14.27 -31.93
C TYR A 45 26.55 12.76 -32.18
N ASP A 46 27.36 12.07 -31.38
CA ASP A 46 27.53 10.62 -31.45
C ASP A 46 26.26 9.89 -30.96
N GLN A 47 25.50 10.42 -29.98
CA GLN A 47 24.17 9.89 -29.63
C GLN A 47 23.15 10.06 -30.78
N LEU A 48 23.15 11.22 -31.45
CA LEU A 48 22.29 11.48 -32.61
C LEU A 48 22.61 10.54 -33.79
N LEU A 49 23.89 10.26 -34.05
CA LEU A 49 24.31 9.32 -35.09
C LEU A 49 24.04 7.85 -34.74
N ASN A 50 24.12 7.48 -33.46
CA ASN A 50 23.88 6.10 -33.00
C ASN A 50 22.40 5.80 -32.65
N GLY A 51 21.47 6.71 -32.96
CA GLY A 51 20.03 6.46 -32.84
C GLY A 51 19.49 6.49 -31.39
N GLY A 52 19.90 7.49 -30.60
CA GLY A 52 19.36 7.73 -29.26
C GLY A 52 17.83 7.82 -29.24
N SER A 53 17.20 7.05 -28.35
CA SER A 53 15.75 6.84 -28.30
C SER A 53 15.03 7.82 -27.35
N GLU A 54 14.13 8.65 -27.89
CA GLU A 54 13.05 9.32 -27.14
C GLU A 54 11.69 9.18 -27.86
N PRO A 55 10.60 8.88 -27.14
CA PRO A 55 9.30 8.57 -27.74
C PRO A 55 8.49 9.84 -28.09
N THR A 56 8.69 10.41 -29.28
CA THR A 56 7.88 11.54 -29.76
C THR A 56 6.50 11.10 -30.27
N HIS A 57 5.46 11.30 -29.44
CA HIS A 57 4.06 11.02 -29.82
C HIS A 57 3.64 11.68 -31.15
N LYS A 58 3.34 10.88 -32.19
CA LYS A 58 2.38 11.25 -33.24
C LYS A 58 1.77 10.06 -33.96
N LYS A 59 0.53 10.27 -34.44
CA LYS A 59 -0.39 9.20 -34.86
C LYS A 59 -0.22 8.83 -36.35
N ARG A 60 -0.30 7.51 -36.62
CA ARG A 60 -1.19 6.84 -37.61
C ARG A 60 -0.55 6.14 -38.82
N ARG A 61 -0.92 4.85 -38.92
CA ARG A 61 -1.19 3.99 -40.10
C ARG A 61 -0.11 2.98 -40.51
N VAL A 62 -0.59 1.75 -40.68
CA VAL A 62 0.07 0.54 -41.19
C VAL A 62 0.19 0.60 -42.73
N ASP A 63 1.26 0.08 -43.33
CA ASP A 63 1.21 -1.13 -44.20
C ASP A 63 2.51 -1.46 -44.98
N VAL A 64 2.59 -2.74 -45.38
CA VAL A 64 3.54 -3.41 -46.31
C VAL A 64 4.93 -3.84 -45.78
N GLN A 65 5.28 -5.09 -46.09
CA GLN A 65 6.48 -5.85 -45.72
C GLN A 65 7.68 -5.58 -46.65
N THR A 66 8.90 -5.86 -46.20
CA THR A 66 9.96 -6.41 -47.08
C THR A 66 10.92 -7.32 -46.31
N ASN A 67 11.29 -8.47 -46.88
CA ASN A 67 12.29 -9.39 -46.30
C ASN A 67 13.72 -8.97 -46.66
N GLY A 68 14.65 -9.14 -45.72
CA GLY A 68 16.10 -9.06 -45.97
C GLY A 68 16.89 -9.31 -44.69
N GLY A 69 17.68 -10.39 -44.63
CA GLY A 69 18.39 -10.80 -43.40
C GLY A 69 19.89 -10.96 -43.60
N ALA A 70 20.67 -10.53 -42.60
CA ALA A 70 22.06 -10.93 -42.39
C ALA A 70 22.47 -10.75 -40.91
N ASN A 71 23.27 -11.69 -40.40
CA ASN A 71 23.90 -11.78 -39.08
C ASN A 71 24.16 -10.49 -38.27
N GLY A 72 24.07 -10.62 -36.93
CA GLY A 72 24.96 -9.89 -36.02
C GLY A 72 24.33 -9.15 -34.85
N THR A 73 23.03 -9.32 -34.59
CA THR A 73 22.33 -8.58 -33.53
C THR A 73 22.59 -9.15 -32.13
N LYS A 74 23.02 -8.27 -31.20
CA LYS A 74 22.59 -8.41 -29.80
C LYS A 74 21.06 -8.40 -29.79
N ALA A 75 20.43 -9.16 -28.89
CA ALA A 75 18.98 -9.16 -28.77
C ALA A 75 18.46 -7.78 -28.31
N VAL A 76 18.10 -6.94 -29.27
CA VAL A 76 17.10 -5.90 -29.07
C VAL A 76 15.81 -6.64 -28.75
N LYS A 77 15.33 -6.55 -27.50
CA LYS A 77 13.97 -7.01 -27.19
C LYS A 77 13.02 -6.09 -27.95
N THR A 78 12.43 -6.58 -29.03
CA THR A 78 11.25 -5.96 -29.62
C THR A 78 10.16 -5.97 -28.56
N GLU A 79 9.54 -4.81 -28.32
CA GLU A 79 8.34 -4.71 -27.49
C GLU A 79 7.22 -5.51 -28.17
N THR A 80 7.01 -6.73 -27.68
CA THR A 80 5.94 -7.64 -28.08
C THR A 80 4.75 -7.37 -27.19
N ASN A 81 3.52 -7.41 -27.71
CA ASN A 81 2.36 -7.22 -26.83
C ASN A 81 2.22 -8.46 -25.93
N ALA A 82 1.85 -8.27 -24.66
CA ALA A 82 1.63 -9.39 -23.73
C ALA A 82 0.62 -10.45 -24.25
N ALA A 83 -0.28 -10.06 -25.17
CA ALA A 83 -1.24 -10.95 -25.81
C ALA A 83 -0.66 -11.81 -26.96
N ASP A 84 0.49 -11.42 -27.52
CA ASP A 84 1.21 -12.16 -28.57
C ASP A 84 2.24 -13.15 -27.97
N GLU A 85 2.50 -13.06 -26.67
CA GLU A 85 3.49 -13.88 -25.96
C GLU A 85 2.90 -15.17 -25.37
N ALA A 86 3.70 -16.23 -25.35
CA ALA A 86 3.31 -17.49 -24.72
C ALA A 86 3.39 -17.40 -23.19
N VAL A 87 2.29 -17.73 -22.51
CA VAL A 87 2.26 -17.87 -21.04
C VAL A 87 3.16 -19.03 -20.62
N LEU A 88 4.18 -18.74 -19.83
CA LEU A 88 5.14 -19.69 -19.28
C LEU A 88 4.65 -20.29 -17.96
N LEU A 89 4.04 -19.44 -17.13
CA LEU A 89 3.46 -19.81 -15.83
C LEU A 89 2.14 -19.05 -15.65
N GLU A 90 1.10 -19.75 -15.19
CA GLU A 90 -0.13 -19.13 -14.68
C GLU A 90 -0.37 -19.55 -13.23
N THR A 91 -0.97 -18.65 -12.44
CA THR A 91 -1.43 -18.93 -11.07
C THR A 91 -2.84 -18.38 -10.89
N LYS A 92 -3.78 -19.30 -10.62
CA LYS A 92 -5.23 -19.03 -10.54
C LYS A 92 -5.67 -18.64 -9.13
N GLU A 93 -6.90 -18.13 -9.04
CA GLU A 93 -7.56 -17.68 -7.80
C GLU A 93 -6.84 -16.55 -7.02
N ILE A 94 -5.94 -15.81 -7.66
CA ILE A 94 -5.17 -14.76 -6.98
C ILE A 94 -6.05 -13.54 -6.72
N SER A 95 -6.15 -13.15 -5.45
CA SER A 95 -6.90 -11.97 -5.02
C SER A 95 -6.09 -10.70 -5.29
N VAL A 96 -6.42 -9.99 -6.37
CA VAL A 96 -5.87 -8.66 -6.66
C VAL A 96 -6.72 -7.63 -5.92
N SER A 97 -6.07 -6.59 -5.36
CA SER A 97 -6.71 -5.47 -4.66
C SER A 97 -6.49 -4.12 -5.37
N VAL A 98 -5.39 -3.99 -6.10
CA VAL A 98 -5.02 -2.80 -6.89
C VAL A 98 -4.48 -3.28 -8.25
N PRO A 99 -4.88 -2.70 -9.39
CA PRO A 99 -5.82 -1.58 -9.54
C PRO A 99 -7.30 -1.93 -9.30
N GLN A 100 -7.70 -3.17 -9.59
CA GLN A 100 -9.08 -3.65 -9.49
C GLN A 100 -9.19 -4.76 -8.45
N ARG A 101 -10.06 -4.58 -7.44
CA ARG A 101 -10.29 -5.57 -6.38
C ARG A 101 -11.13 -6.74 -6.90
N LYS A 102 -10.49 -7.83 -7.34
CA LYS A 102 -11.13 -9.05 -7.84
C LYS A 102 -10.17 -10.26 -7.83
N LYS A 103 -10.70 -11.48 -7.78
CA LYS A 103 -9.94 -12.71 -8.04
C LYS A 103 -9.64 -12.85 -9.54
N PHE A 104 -8.38 -13.07 -9.91
CA PHE A 104 -7.90 -13.21 -11.29
C PHE A 104 -6.94 -14.40 -11.44
N GLU A 105 -6.56 -14.71 -12.68
CA GLU A 105 -5.40 -15.54 -12.98
C GLU A 105 -4.21 -14.61 -13.29
N LEU A 106 -3.08 -14.78 -12.58
CA LEU A 106 -1.83 -14.08 -12.91
C LEU A 106 -1.02 -14.91 -13.91
N CYS A 107 -0.58 -14.28 -15.00
CA CYS A 107 0.18 -14.89 -16.08
C CYS A 107 1.56 -14.24 -16.19
N PHE A 108 2.58 -15.08 -16.43
CA PHE A 108 3.97 -14.71 -16.62
C PHE A 108 4.42 -15.12 -18.03
N THR A 109 5.00 -14.20 -18.78
CA THR A 109 5.61 -14.42 -20.09
C THR A 109 7.09 -13.96 -20.07
N ASP A 110 7.82 -14.03 -21.18
CA ASP A 110 9.24 -13.59 -21.21
C ASP A 110 9.39 -12.06 -21.10
N GLY A 111 8.43 -11.31 -21.64
CA GLY A 111 8.36 -9.84 -21.62
C GLY A 111 7.48 -9.26 -20.50
N HIS A 112 6.44 -9.96 -20.05
CA HIS A 112 5.37 -9.37 -19.24
C HIS A 112 4.93 -10.20 -18.02
N ILE A 113 4.34 -9.50 -17.04
CA ILE A 113 3.38 -10.04 -16.07
C ILE A 113 2.03 -9.37 -16.30
N TYR A 114 0.94 -10.16 -16.30
CA TYR A 114 -0.41 -9.61 -16.42
C TYR A 114 -1.45 -10.41 -15.64
N ALA A 115 -2.61 -9.80 -15.39
CA ALA A 115 -3.80 -10.50 -14.91
C ALA A 115 -4.80 -10.71 -16.06
N ARG A 116 -5.49 -11.85 -16.03
CA ARG A 116 -6.65 -12.14 -16.90
C ARG A 116 -7.84 -12.64 -16.08
N ALA A 117 -9.03 -12.55 -16.66
CA ALA A 117 -10.22 -13.13 -16.05
C ALA A 117 -10.13 -14.68 -16.03
N PRO A 118 -10.73 -15.36 -15.04
CA PRO A 118 -10.78 -16.82 -15.02
C PRO A 118 -11.31 -17.38 -16.34
N ASN A 119 -10.65 -18.43 -16.85
CA ASN A 119 -10.98 -19.11 -18.10
C ASN A 119 -10.93 -18.26 -19.40
N THR A 120 -10.36 -17.04 -19.38
CA THR A 120 -10.08 -16.27 -20.62
C THR A 120 -8.60 -16.35 -21.00
N THR A 121 -8.25 -15.90 -22.21
CA THR A 121 -6.85 -15.85 -22.68
C THR A 121 -6.28 -14.43 -22.71
N ALA A 122 -7.12 -13.42 -22.94
CA ALA A 122 -6.71 -12.04 -23.16
C ALA A 122 -6.20 -11.36 -21.87
N PRO A 123 -5.04 -10.67 -21.90
CA PRO A 123 -4.60 -9.78 -20.83
C PRO A 123 -5.61 -8.67 -20.54
N ILE A 124 -5.74 -8.26 -19.28
CA ILE A 124 -6.46 -7.05 -18.89
C ILE A 124 -5.50 -5.86 -19.06
N PRO A 125 -5.76 -4.87 -19.95
CA PRO A 125 -4.78 -3.81 -20.24
C PRO A 125 -4.38 -2.96 -19.03
N ALA A 126 -5.29 -2.74 -18.08
CA ALA A 126 -5.00 -2.01 -16.84
C ALA A 126 -4.14 -2.82 -15.83
N ILE A 127 -3.95 -4.13 -16.06
CA ILE A 127 -3.18 -5.04 -15.21
C ILE A 127 -2.19 -5.82 -16.07
N THR A 128 -1.45 -5.11 -16.92
CA THR A 128 -0.43 -5.66 -17.82
C THR A 128 0.83 -4.81 -17.71
N TYR A 129 1.96 -5.41 -17.36
CA TYR A 129 3.20 -4.71 -17.05
C TYR A 129 4.39 -5.43 -17.69
N ALA A 130 5.24 -4.70 -18.41
CA ALA A 130 6.49 -5.24 -18.92
C ALA A 130 7.49 -5.40 -17.77
N TRP A 131 8.27 -6.49 -17.77
CA TRP A 131 9.30 -6.72 -16.75
C TRP A 131 10.36 -5.61 -16.71
N SER A 132 10.60 -4.96 -17.86
CA SER A 132 11.49 -3.81 -18.04
C SER A 132 11.07 -2.59 -17.24
N ASP A 133 9.79 -2.45 -16.90
CA ASP A 133 9.22 -1.19 -16.40
C ASP A 133 8.77 -1.26 -14.95
N ILE A 134 8.89 -2.42 -14.31
CA ILE A 134 8.79 -2.56 -12.86
C ILE A 134 10.03 -1.91 -12.21
N GLU A 135 9.81 -1.01 -11.24
CA GLU A 135 10.87 -0.29 -10.52
C GLU A 135 11.07 -0.83 -9.10
N TYR A 136 9.98 -1.12 -8.38
CA TYR A 136 10.02 -1.69 -7.01
C TYR A 136 9.05 -2.85 -6.85
N VAL A 137 9.47 -3.87 -6.10
CA VAL A 137 8.61 -4.97 -5.67
C VAL A 137 8.78 -5.23 -4.18
N PHE A 138 7.65 -5.32 -3.47
CA PHE A 138 7.59 -5.54 -2.03
C PHE A 138 6.81 -6.82 -1.70
N TYR A 139 7.16 -7.44 -0.58
CA TYR A 139 6.45 -8.55 0.06
C TYR A 139 6.19 -8.21 1.53
N LEU A 140 4.94 -7.88 1.86
CA LEU A 140 4.55 -7.27 3.13
C LEU A 140 3.42 -8.07 3.78
N PRO A 141 3.42 -8.30 5.11
CA PRO A 141 2.30 -8.94 5.78
C PRO A 141 1.06 -8.03 5.73
N VAL A 142 -0.12 -8.64 5.66
CA VAL A 142 -1.40 -7.93 5.76
C VAL A 142 -1.68 -7.60 7.24
N PRO A 143 -1.89 -6.32 7.61
CA PRO A 143 -2.35 -5.92 8.93
C PRO A 143 -3.76 -6.43 9.27
N GLU A 144 -4.14 -6.41 10.55
CA GLU A 144 -5.53 -6.65 11.00
C GLU A 144 -6.20 -7.91 10.42
N LYS A 145 -5.42 -9.00 10.31
CA LYS A 145 -5.90 -10.35 9.96
C LYS A 145 -5.35 -11.40 10.90
N ASN A 146 -6.23 -12.29 11.35
CA ASN A 146 -5.93 -13.42 12.23
C ASN A 146 -5.07 -14.48 11.52
N GLN A 147 -5.43 -14.82 10.27
CA GLN A 147 -4.61 -15.67 9.41
C GLN A 147 -3.47 -14.86 8.80
N VAL A 148 -2.27 -15.43 8.76
CA VAL A 148 -1.10 -14.81 8.14
C VAL A 148 -1.27 -14.79 6.62
N GLN A 149 -1.46 -13.60 6.08
CA GLN A 149 -1.52 -13.32 4.64
C GLN A 149 -0.48 -12.24 4.30
N HIS A 150 -0.04 -12.19 3.05
CA HIS A 150 0.94 -11.22 2.57
C HIS A 150 0.50 -10.61 1.24
N ASN A 151 0.73 -9.30 1.10
CA ASN A 151 0.59 -8.59 -0.16
C ASN A 151 1.93 -8.55 -0.89
N TYR A 152 1.93 -8.93 -2.16
CA TYR A 152 2.92 -8.42 -3.11
C TYR A 152 2.45 -7.04 -3.57
N VAL A 153 3.38 -6.08 -3.65
CA VAL A 153 3.15 -4.75 -4.22
C VAL A 153 4.19 -4.52 -5.30
N ILE A 154 3.76 -4.27 -6.53
CA ILE A 154 4.60 -4.05 -7.71
C ILE A 154 4.32 -2.63 -8.21
N PHE A 155 5.33 -1.76 -8.16
CA PHE A 155 5.26 -0.40 -8.72
C PHE A 155 5.97 -0.35 -10.08
N PRO A 156 5.26 -0.01 -11.16
CA PRO A 156 5.87 0.43 -12.41
C PRO A 156 6.65 1.75 -12.25
N ARG A 157 7.54 2.04 -13.19
CA ARG A 157 8.47 3.16 -13.13
C ARG A 157 7.76 4.51 -13.03
N GLY A 158 8.13 5.31 -12.02
CA GLY A 158 7.50 6.60 -11.75
C GLY A 158 6.10 6.53 -11.12
N THR A 159 5.55 5.35 -10.84
CA THR A 159 4.27 5.22 -10.09
C THR A 159 4.43 5.31 -8.57
N CYS A 160 5.67 5.23 -8.06
CA CYS A 160 5.96 5.19 -6.62
C CYS A 160 5.58 6.50 -5.89
N LEU A 161 5.69 7.65 -6.55
CA LEU A 161 5.34 8.96 -6.01
C LEU A 161 4.23 9.58 -6.88
N PRO A 162 2.95 9.26 -6.63
CA PRO A 162 1.85 9.79 -7.44
C PRO A 162 1.66 11.29 -7.19
N SER A 163 2.07 12.11 -8.17
CA SER A 163 1.93 13.56 -8.11
C SER A 163 0.46 13.99 -8.17
N LYS A 164 0.14 15.08 -7.45
CA LYS A 164 -1.20 15.69 -7.44
C LYS A 164 -1.57 16.37 -8.76
N THR A 165 -0.59 16.77 -9.57
CA THR A 165 -0.80 17.54 -10.82
C THR A 165 -0.78 16.67 -12.07
N ASN A 166 0.09 15.66 -12.10
CA ASN A 166 0.18 14.65 -13.16
C ASN A 166 0.11 13.25 -12.51
N PRO A 167 -1.10 12.70 -12.29
CA PRO A 167 -1.24 11.34 -11.78
C PRO A 167 -0.70 10.33 -12.81
N PRO A 168 0.03 9.27 -12.38
CA PRO A 168 0.49 8.22 -13.27
C PRO A 168 -0.67 7.53 -14.01
N THR A 169 -0.49 7.23 -15.29
CA THR A 169 -1.47 6.51 -16.12
C THR A 169 -1.58 5.03 -15.73
N GLU A 170 -0.50 4.48 -15.15
CA GLU A 170 -0.43 3.12 -14.63
C GLU A 170 -0.60 3.11 -13.11
N GLU A 171 -1.36 2.15 -12.60
CA GLU A 171 -1.52 1.91 -11.17
C GLU A 171 -0.65 0.72 -10.71
N PRO A 172 -0.14 0.72 -9.45
CA PRO A 172 0.60 -0.41 -8.90
C PRO A 172 -0.25 -1.69 -8.85
N LEU A 173 0.36 -2.83 -9.15
CA LEU A 173 -0.27 -4.14 -8.96
C LEU A 173 -0.10 -4.59 -7.51
N VAL A 174 -1.20 -4.78 -6.79
CA VAL A 174 -1.22 -5.38 -5.46
C VAL A 174 -2.07 -6.63 -5.45
N PHE A 175 -1.50 -7.74 -4.98
CA PHE A 175 -2.21 -9.00 -4.82
C PHE A 175 -1.85 -9.71 -3.53
N THR A 176 -2.84 -10.34 -2.92
CA THR A 176 -2.73 -11.02 -1.62
C THR A 176 -2.55 -12.53 -1.82
N VAL A 177 -1.62 -13.11 -1.06
CA VAL A 177 -1.44 -14.56 -0.94
C VAL A 177 -1.50 -15.00 0.53
N PRO A 178 -2.09 -16.17 0.85
CA PRO A 178 -1.99 -16.74 2.19
C PRO A 178 -0.59 -17.33 2.43
N ALA A 179 -0.24 -17.55 3.70
CA ALA A 179 0.99 -18.27 4.07
C ALA A 179 0.95 -19.79 3.77
N THR A 180 -0.20 -20.33 3.34
CA THR A 180 -0.40 -21.76 3.03
C THR A 180 0.22 -22.18 1.68
N PRO A 181 0.33 -23.49 1.40
CA PRO A 181 0.60 -24.01 0.07
C PRO A 181 -0.44 -23.54 -0.97
N PRO A 182 -0.05 -23.40 -2.25
CA PRO A 182 -1.01 -23.28 -3.35
C PRO A 182 -1.95 -24.48 -3.42
N LYS A 183 -3.20 -24.24 -3.83
CA LYS A 183 -4.17 -25.32 -4.10
C LYS A 183 -3.68 -26.19 -5.26
N GLN A 184 -4.05 -27.47 -5.25
CA GLN A 184 -3.82 -28.33 -6.41
C GLN A 184 -4.61 -27.80 -7.62
N GLY A 185 -4.00 -27.78 -8.80
CA GLY A 185 -4.62 -27.31 -10.03
C GLY A 185 -4.62 -25.79 -10.26
N THR A 186 -4.20 -24.95 -9.31
CA THR A 186 -4.12 -23.49 -9.55
C THR A 186 -2.82 -23.05 -10.23
N ILE A 187 -1.80 -23.90 -10.32
CA ILE A 187 -0.55 -23.62 -11.04
C ILE A 187 -0.60 -24.29 -12.42
N GLY A 188 -0.34 -23.52 -13.48
CA GLY A 188 -0.37 -24.00 -14.87
C GLY A 188 0.73 -23.39 -15.75
N GLY A 189 0.68 -23.70 -17.05
CA GLY A 189 1.70 -23.29 -18.04
C GLY A 189 2.88 -24.26 -18.15
N PRO A 190 3.75 -24.12 -19.18
CA PRO A 190 4.93 -24.96 -19.40
C PRO A 190 5.86 -25.12 -18.19
N ASP A 191 6.03 -24.06 -17.40
CA ASP A 191 6.93 -24.05 -16.24
C ASP A 191 6.26 -24.61 -14.96
N ALA A 192 5.00 -25.03 -15.00
CA ALA A 192 4.27 -25.55 -13.84
C ALA A 192 4.99 -26.69 -13.10
N GLY A 193 5.69 -27.58 -13.82
CA GLY A 193 6.48 -28.65 -13.21
C GLY A 193 7.69 -28.13 -12.41
N SER A 194 8.31 -27.03 -12.86
CA SER A 194 9.39 -26.37 -12.13
C SER A 194 8.86 -25.53 -10.96
N ALA A 195 7.71 -24.87 -11.16
CA ALA A 195 7.02 -24.10 -10.12
C ALA A 195 6.55 -25.01 -8.97
N ALA A 196 5.95 -26.17 -9.27
CA ALA A 196 5.51 -27.14 -8.27
C ALA A 196 6.66 -27.61 -7.36
N ALA A 197 7.86 -27.80 -7.92
CA ALA A 197 9.06 -28.18 -7.18
C ALA A 197 9.61 -27.11 -6.21
N VAL A 198 9.04 -25.90 -6.21
CA VAL A 198 9.35 -24.79 -5.28
C VAL A 198 8.11 -24.22 -4.60
N SER A 199 6.96 -24.91 -4.65
CA SER A 199 5.65 -24.41 -4.19
C SER A 199 5.27 -24.87 -2.78
N ASP A 200 6.22 -24.99 -1.85
CA ASP A 200 5.94 -25.29 -0.43
C ASP A 200 4.96 -24.29 0.20
N ASN A 201 4.94 -23.06 -0.32
CA ASN A 201 4.02 -21.98 0.00
C ASN A 201 4.05 -20.93 -1.13
N TYR A 202 3.07 -20.02 -1.15
CA TYR A 202 3.03 -18.94 -2.14
C TYR A 202 4.24 -17.98 -2.08
N LYS A 203 4.95 -17.86 -0.95
CA LYS A 203 6.18 -17.05 -0.89
C LYS A 203 7.28 -17.66 -1.75
N SER A 204 7.56 -18.95 -1.60
CA SER A 204 8.58 -19.66 -2.38
C SER A 204 8.27 -19.62 -3.89
N LEU A 205 7.02 -19.88 -4.28
CA LEU A 205 6.54 -19.82 -5.66
C LEU A 205 6.75 -18.44 -6.29
N PHE A 206 6.16 -17.38 -5.70
CA PHE A 206 6.22 -16.04 -6.28
C PHE A 206 7.61 -15.41 -6.14
N HIS A 207 8.38 -15.71 -5.07
CA HIS A 207 9.79 -15.32 -5.04
C HIS A 207 10.58 -15.98 -6.18
N TRP A 208 10.40 -17.27 -6.46
CA TRP A 208 11.09 -17.93 -7.58
C TRP A 208 10.72 -17.30 -8.92
N ALA A 209 9.42 -17.15 -9.19
CA ALA A 209 8.91 -16.61 -10.45
C ALA A 209 9.35 -15.15 -10.66
N LEU A 210 9.04 -14.24 -9.72
CA LEU A 210 9.36 -12.83 -9.84
C LEU A 210 10.88 -12.59 -9.92
N ASN A 211 11.70 -13.26 -9.10
CA ASN A 211 13.15 -13.07 -9.16
C ASN A 211 13.79 -13.54 -10.47
N ARG A 212 13.17 -14.46 -11.22
CA ARG A 212 13.67 -14.92 -12.52
C ARG A 212 13.66 -13.80 -13.57
N HIS A 213 12.62 -12.97 -13.56
CA HIS A 213 12.44 -11.88 -14.53
C HIS A 213 12.97 -10.53 -14.03
N LEU A 214 12.92 -10.27 -12.71
CA LEU A 214 13.31 -8.98 -12.12
C LEU A 214 14.82 -8.82 -11.87
N LYS A 215 15.53 -9.89 -11.45
CA LYS A 215 16.98 -9.82 -11.18
C LYS A 215 17.84 -9.38 -12.38
N PRO A 216 17.56 -9.82 -13.63
CA PRO A 216 18.24 -9.29 -14.82
C PRO A 216 18.12 -7.76 -14.97
N ASN A 217 17.04 -7.17 -14.47
CA ASN A 217 16.75 -5.73 -14.54
C ASN A 217 17.26 -4.97 -13.30
N GLY A 218 17.96 -5.65 -12.38
CA GLY A 218 18.48 -5.07 -11.14
C GLY A 218 17.46 -4.94 -10.00
N VAL A 219 16.20 -5.37 -10.20
CA VAL A 219 15.13 -5.23 -9.22
C VAL A 219 15.08 -6.45 -8.29
N SER A 220 14.92 -6.20 -6.99
CA SER A 220 14.83 -7.21 -5.94
C SER A 220 13.53 -7.08 -5.13
N ILE A 221 13.00 -8.22 -4.70
CA ILE A 221 11.82 -8.26 -3.82
C ILE A 221 12.26 -7.84 -2.40
N THR A 222 11.81 -6.67 -1.95
CA THR A 222 12.07 -6.18 -0.61
C THR A 222 11.00 -6.72 0.36
N SER A 223 11.41 -7.35 1.45
CA SER A 223 10.48 -7.83 2.49
C SER A 223 10.53 -6.94 3.72
N ALA A 224 9.40 -6.79 4.42
CA ALA A 224 9.42 -6.28 5.79
C ALA A 224 10.19 -7.25 6.72
N ASP A 225 10.93 -6.71 7.68
CA ASP A 225 11.82 -7.47 8.58
C ASP A 225 11.75 -6.88 9.99
N PRO A 226 11.24 -7.63 11.01
CA PRO A 226 11.18 -7.20 12.40
C PRO A 226 12.53 -6.76 13.01
N ASN A 227 13.65 -7.20 12.43
CA ASN A 227 15.00 -6.82 12.86
C ASN A 227 15.45 -5.46 12.27
N LYS A 228 14.73 -4.93 11.27
CA LYS A 228 14.99 -3.62 10.66
C LYS A 228 14.07 -2.54 11.20
N PHE A 229 12.79 -2.87 11.33
CA PHE A 229 11.75 -2.07 11.99
C PHE A 229 10.70 -3.00 12.61
N GLN A 230 10.24 -2.66 13.81
CA GLN A 230 9.08 -3.29 14.46
C GLN A 230 8.30 -2.17 15.15
N SER A 231 6.97 -2.25 15.11
CA SER A 231 6.12 -1.42 15.98
C SER A 231 6.13 -1.99 17.40
N MET A 232 6.06 -1.11 18.37
CA MET A 232 5.94 -1.38 19.80
C MET A 232 4.49 -1.70 20.18
N VAL A 233 3.53 -1.11 19.46
CA VAL A 233 2.09 -1.38 19.61
C VAL A 233 1.81 -2.86 19.32
N ARG A 234 1.11 -3.52 20.25
CA ARG A 234 0.82 -4.96 20.13
C ARG A 234 -0.34 -5.20 19.17
N GLN A 235 -0.16 -6.09 18.19
CA GLN A 235 -1.23 -6.53 17.30
C GLN A 235 -2.32 -7.31 18.09
N PRO A 236 -3.58 -6.83 18.20
CA PRO A 236 -4.62 -7.55 18.94
C PRO A 236 -4.93 -8.90 18.29
N HIS A 237 -4.93 -8.93 16.95
CA HIS A 237 -5.23 -10.10 16.11
C HIS A 237 -4.14 -11.20 16.16
N ARG A 238 -2.89 -10.84 16.48
CA ARG A 238 -1.73 -11.75 16.55
C ARG A 238 -0.75 -11.32 17.65
N PRO A 239 -1.09 -11.45 18.95
CA PRO A 239 -0.28 -10.87 20.04
C PRO A 239 1.13 -11.46 20.22
N SER A 240 1.40 -12.61 19.61
CA SER A 240 2.72 -13.26 19.56
C SER A 240 3.62 -12.77 18.41
N GLU A 241 3.06 -12.07 17.43
CA GLU A 241 3.80 -11.50 16.29
C GLU A 241 3.97 -10.00 16.47
N LYS A 242 5.19 -9.51 16.22
CA LYS A 242 5.44 -8.07 16.20
C LYS A 242 4.90 -7.45 14.93
N ALA A 243 4.23 -6.30 15.03
CA ALA A 243 3.90 -5.50 13.86
C ALA A 243 5.20 -5.00 13.19
N VAL A 244 5.17 -4.93 11.87
CA VAL A 244 6.24 -4.36 11.02
C VAL A 244 5.70 -3.19 10.18
N HIS A 245 4.62 -2.61 10.68
CA HIS A 245 3.86 -1.50 10.13
C HIS A 245 3.41 -0.61 11.29
N VAL A 246 3.18 0.66 11.00
CA VAL A 246 2.56 1.63 11.93
C VAL A 246 1.23 2.07 11.33
N LYS A 247 0.18 2.13 12.14
CA LYS A 247 -1.13 2.67 11.71
C LYS A 247 -1.04 4.20 11.72
N ALA A 248 -1.51 4.82 10.65
CA ALA A 248 -1.47 6.28 10.51
C ALA A 248 -2.57 6.74 9.55
N PHE A 249 -2.76 8.05 9.45
CA PHE A 249 -3.68 8.70 8.52
C PHE A 249 -2.91 9.57 7.52
N ARG A 250 -3.47 9.76 6.33
CA ARG A 250 -2.98 10.72 5.32
C ARG A 250 -4.13 11.58 4.83
N GLY A 251 -4.35 12.70 5.52
CA GLY A 251 -5.64 13.39 5.48
C GLY A 251 -6.73 12.49 6.07
N SER A 252 -7.93 12.47 5.48
CA SER A 252 -9.07 11.67 5.95
C SER A 252 -8.99 10.16 5.66
N LYS A 253 -7.82 9.63 5.26
CA LYS A 253 -7.64 8.21 4.93
C LYS A 253 -6.67 7.53 5.88
N ASP A 254 -7.16 6.53 6.61
CA ASP A 254 -6.35 5.59 7.36
C ASP A 254 -5.53 4.67 6.43
N GLY A 255 -4.44 4.14 6.97
CA GLY A 255 -3.54 3.23 6.29
C GLY A 255 -2.34 2.86 7.15
N TYR A 256 -1.32 2.34 6.47
CA TYR A 256 -0.16 1.71 7.09
C TYR A 256 1.14 2.21 6.49
N LEU A 257 2.03 2.65 7.37
CA LEU A 257 3.42 2.95 7.06
C LEU A 257 4.29 1.70 7.30
N PHE A 258 5.06 1.29 6.30
CA PHE A 258 6.09 0.27 6.40
C PHE A 258 7.46 0.93 6.23
N PHE A 259 8.31 0.84 7.24
CA PHE A 259 9.69 1.36 7.23
C PHE A 259 10.62 0.25 6.73
N LEU A 260 11.05 0.33 5.47
CA LEU A 260 11.76 -0.73 4.74
C LEU A 260 13.21 -0.35 4.48
N GLU A 261 14.06 -1.32 4.13
CA GLU A 261 15.51 -1.07 4.00
C GLU A 261 15.91 -0.09 2.88
N ASN A 262 14.99 0.17 1.95
CA ASN A 262 15.17 1.02 0.77
C ASN A 262 14.27 2.26 0.75
N GLY A 263 13.33 2.42 1.70
CA GLY A 263 12.37 3.53 1.72
C GLY A 263 11.18 3.30 2.63
N ILE A 264 10.23 4.24 2.61
CA ILE A 264 9.00 4.18 3.40
C ILE A 264 7.82 3.93 2.45
N LEU A 265 7.01 2.91 2.72
CA LEU A 265 5.82 2.58 1.93
C LEU A 265 4.54 2.92 2.69
N TRP A 266 3.61 3.60 2.01
CA TRP A 266 2.25 3.85 2.45
C TRP A 266 1.26 3.01 1.65
N GLY A 267 0.41 2.24 2.34
CA GLY A 267 -0.60 1.39 1.74
C GLY A 267 -1.64 0.87 2.74
N PHE A 268 -2.59 0.02 2.36
CA PHE A 268 -2.88 -0.46 1.00
C PHE A 268 -4.07 0.27 0.34
N LYS A 269 -4.57 1.36 0.95
CA LYS A 269 -5.63 2.20 0.36
C LYS A 269 -5.08 3.17 -0.68
N LYS A 270 -5.85 3.48 -1.73
CA LYS A 270 -5.48 4.44 -2.78
C LYS A 270 -5.54 5.90 -2.27
N PRO A 271 -4.57 6.78 -2.59
CA PRO A 271 -3.35 6.51 -3.37
C PRO A 271 -2.25 5.85 -2.53
N MET A 272 -1.71 4.73 -3.03
CA MET A 272 -0.51 4.13 -2.46
C MET A 272 0.73 4.94 -2.84
N MET A 273 1.78 4.86 -2.03
CA MET A 273 3.03 5.60 -2.25
C MET A 273 4.21 4.80 -1.72
N PHE A 274 5.35 4.89 -2.40
CA PHE A 274 6.64 4.48 -1.89
C PHE A 274 7.63 5.63 -2.04
N ILE A 275 8.29 5.99 -0.94
CA ILE A 275 9.27 7.07 -0.85
C ILE A 275 10.66 6.41 -0.69
N PRO A 276 11.47 6.29 -1.77
CA PRO A 276 12.82 5.76 -1.66
C PRO A 276 13.68 6.62 -0.73
N LEU A 277 14.60 6.01 0.02
CA LEU A 277 15.54 6.74 0.91
C LEU A 277 16.33 7.83 0.15
N SER A 278 16.65 7.60 -1.12
CA SER A 278 17.34 8.55 -2.00
C SER A 278 16.48 9.74 -2.46
N ARG A 279 15.17 9.73 -2.20
CA ARG A 279 14.23 10.81 -2.50
C ARG A 279 13.84 11.63 -1.27
N ILE A 280 14.09 11.14 -0.05
CA ILE A 280 13.79 11.88 1.18
C ILE A 280 14.81 13.02 1.35
N ALA A 281 14.32 14.26 1.39
CA ALA A 281 15.12 15.44 1.67
C ALA A 281 15.26 15.68 3.19
N ALA A 282 14.16 15.48 3.93
CA ALA A 282 14.09 15.63 5.37
C ALA A 282 12.86 14.90 5.94
N THR A 283 12.85 14.75 7.26
CA THR A 283 11.71 14.27 8.06
C THR A 283 11.51 15.19 9.26
N SER A 284 10.27 15.48 9.62
CA SER A 284 9.93 16.33 10.75
C SER A 284 8.79 15.76 11.57
N TYR A 285 8.88 15.89 12.89
CA TYR A 285 7.81 15.57 13.83
C TYR A 285 6.98 16.81 14.13
N THR A 286 5.68 16.73 13.86
CA THR A 286 4.71 17.80 14.07
C THR A 286 3.58 17.31 14.97
N ASN A 287 2.80 18.24 15.55
CA ASN A 287 1.61 17.96 16.35
C ASN A 287 1.80 16.83 17.40
N ILE A 288 2.88 16.88 18.18
CA ILE A 288 3.20 15.88 19.21
C ILE A 288 2.30 16.12 20.42
N LEU A 289 1.32 15.23 20.62
CA LEU A 289 0.40 15.19 21.75
C LEU A 289 0.84 14.13 22.77
N GLN A 290 0.08 13.95 23.87
CA GLN A 290 0.38 12.90 24.86
C GLN A 290 0.35 11.48 24.26
N ARG A 291 -0.61 11.21 23.35
CA ARG A 291 -0.90 9.87 22.82
C ARG A 291 -0.44 9.64 21.38
N THR A 292 -0.37 10.69 20.57
CA THR A 292 -0.09 10.60 19.13
C THR A 292 0.79 11.75 18.63
N PHE A 293 1.40 11.56 17.47
CA PHE A 293 2.13 12.60 16.75
C PHE A 293 1.93 12.49 15.22
N ASN A 294 2.35 13.52 14.50
CA ASN A 294 2.41 13.52 13.03
C ASN A 294 3.87 13.47 12.56
N ILE A 295 4.11 12.89 11.39
CA ILE A 295 5.40 12.92 10.68
C ILE A 295 5.22 13.51 9.28
N ALA A 296 5.90 14.62 9.02
CA ALA A 296 6.07 15.19 7.69
C ALA A 296 7.34 14.63 7.03
N ILE A 297 7.25 14.26 5.76
CA ILE A 297 8.39 13.79 4.95
C ILE A 297 8.53 14.72 3.74
N GLU A 298 9.63 15.46 3.66
CA GLU A 298 10.00 16.23 2.47
C GLU A 298 10.60 15.29 1.42
N VAL A 299 10.13 15.37 0.16
CA VAL A 299 10.52 14.47 -0.94
C VAL A 299 10.93 15.27 -2.18
N PHE A 300 12.09 14.96 -2.77
CA PHE A 300 12.60 15.65 -3.97
C PHE A 300 11.75 15.37 -5.23
N ALA A 301 11.00 16.39 -5.66
CA ALA A 301 9.93 16.33 -6.65
C ALA A 301 10.40 16.38 -8.11
N GLY A 302 11.35 15.51 -8.47
CA GLY A 302 11.74 15.25 -9.87
C GLY A 302 12.67 16.30 -10.50
N GLU A 303 12.24 17.57 -10.57
CA GLU A 303 12.94 18.65 -11.27
C GLU A 303 13.34 19.80 -10.32
N GLY A 304 14.65 20.03 -10.19
CA GLY A 304 15.21 21.12 -9.37
C GLY A 304 15.16 20.88 -7.86
N ASP A 305 15.39 21.94 -7.07
CA ASP A 305 15.39 21.91 -5.60
C ASP A 305 13.97 21.91 -4.99
N ALA A 306 12.95 21.55 -5.78
CA ALA A 306 11.56 21.49 -5.31
C ALA A 306 11.31 20.24 -4.46
N THR A 307 10.75 20.44 -3.27
CA THR A 307 10.32 19.36 -2.38
C THR A 307 8.80 19.33 -2.25
N GLU A 308 8.18 18.18 -2.53
CA GLU A 308 6.79 17.90 -2.14
C GLU A 308 6.77 17.34 -0.71
N GLU A 309 5.73 17.68 0.07
CA GLU A 309 5.57 17.24 1.46
C GLU A 309 4.51 16.13 1.56
N ALA A 310 4.86 15.04 2.23
CA ALA A 310 3.98 13.95 2.57
C ALA A 310 3.84 13.85 4.10
N GLU A 311 2.82 14.52 4.63
CA GLU A 311 2.40 14.37 6.03
C GLU A 311 1.63 13.06 6.24
N PHE A 312 1.93 12.40 7.35
CA PHE A 312 1.15 11.31 7.93
C PHE A 312 0.83 11.67 9.38
N SER A 313 -0.42 11.51 9.80
CA SER A 313 -0.95 11.97 11.09
C SER A 313 -1.46 10.83 11.97
N MET A 314 -1.63 11.12 13.26
CA MET A 314 -2.17 10.19 14.25
C MET A 314 -1.37 8.87 14.37
N LEU A 315 -0.04 8.97 14.43
CA LEU A 315 0.85 7.86 14.76
C LEU A 315 0.90 7.69 16.29
N ASP A 316 0.78 6.47 16.80
CA ASP A 316 0.87 6.18 18.24
C ASP A 316 2.25 6.53 18.83
N GLN A 317 2.25 7.19 19.98
CA GLN A 317 3.47 7.67 20.65
C GLN A 317 4.43 6.53 21.07
N GLU A 318 3.94 5.29 21.24
CA GLU A 318 4.79 4.11 21.46
C GLU A 318 5.78 3.86 20.30
N ASP A 319 5.36 4.14 19.07
CA ASP A 319 6.16 3.90 17.85
C ASP A 319 7.16 5.02 17.54
N TYR A 320 7.07 6.18 18.24
CA TYR A 320 8.00 7.30 18.09
C TYR A 320 9.47 6.83 18.15
N SER A 321 9.80 6.01 19.15
CA SER A 321 11.16 5.50 19.38
C SER A 321 11.70 4.64 18.22
N GLY A 322 10.86 3.75 17.65
CA GLY A 322 11.25 2.89 16.53
C GLY A 322 11.40 3.67 15.21
N ILE A 323 10.57 4.70 15.02
CA ILE A 323 10.62 5.57 13.83
C ILE A 323 11.85 6.50 13.89
N ASP A 324 12.14 7.07 15.06
CA ASP A 324 13.31 7.89 15.35
C ASP A 324 14.63 7.11 15.17
N ASP A 325 14.73 5.89 15.73
CA ASP A 325 15.87 5.00 15.51
C ASP A 325 16.05 4.65 14.02
N TYR A 326 14.96 4.43 13.26
CA TYR A 326 15.02 4.22 11.81
C TYR A 326 15.55 5.46 11.07
N ILE A 327 15.02 6.65 11.36
CA ILE A 327 15.44 7.93 10.76
C ILE A 327 16.94 8.19 11.01
N LYS A 328 17.39 8.00 12.25
CA LYS A 328 18.80 8.14 12.66
C LYS A 328 19.71 7.10 11.98
N LYS A 329 19.30 5.83 11.95
CA LYS A 329 20.00 4.71 11.29
C LYS A 329 20.21 4.96 9.80
N HIS A 330 19.21 5.49 9.12
CA HIS A 330 19.26 5.83 7.70
C HIS A 330 19.80 7.24 7.41
N ARG A 331 20.15 8.01 8.45
CA ARG A 331 20.77 9.36 8.39
C ARG A 331 19.93 10.40 7.65
N LEU A 332 18.61 10.27 7.70
CA LEU A 332 17.68 11.24 7.16
C LEU A 332 17.80 12.56 7.96
N GLN A 333 17.54 13.70 7.33
CA GLN A 333 17.68 15.00 7.98
C GLN A 333 16.45 15.33 8.83
N ASP A 334 16.61 15.36 10.16
CA ASP A 334 15.59 15.88 11.07
C ASP A 334 15.45 17.40 10.91
N ARG A 335 14.25 17.87 10.56
CA ARG A 335 13.90 19.30 10.46
C ARG A 335 12.82 19.76 11.45
N SER A 336 12.40 18.92 12.38
CA SER A 336 11.37 19.24 13.39
C SER A 336 11.66 20.55 14.13
N MET A 337 12.91 20.72 14.57
CA MET A 337 13.37 21.94 15.26
C MET A 337 13.42 23.17 14.34
N ALA A 338 13.46 23.02 13.01
CA ALA A 338 13.36 24.14 12.06
C ALA A 338 11.90 24.58 11.88
N GLU A 339 10.95 23.66 11.78
CA GLU A 339 9.51 23.97 11.70
C GLU A 339 8.99 24.59 13.00
N GLN A 340 9.35 24.05 14.17
CA GLN A 340 9.01 24.69 15.46
C GLN A 340 9.50 26.14 15.55
N ARG A 341 10.62 26.47 14.87
CA ARG A 341 11.11 27.86 14.76
C ARG A 341 10.36 28.68 13.71
N LYS A 342 9.94 28.11 12.57
CA LYS A 342 9.08 28.78 11.58
C LYS A 342 7.71 29.11 12.16
N ALA A 343 6.99 28.11 12.69
CA ALA A 343 5.67 28.28 13.27
C ALA A 343 5.67 29.34 14.40
N LYS A 344 6.69 29.31 15.28
CA LYS A 344 6.85 30.31 16.34
C LYS A 344 7.20 31.72 15.83
N LEU A 345 7.77 31.87 14.63
CA LEU A 345 7.99 33.15 13.97
C LEU A 345 6.71 33.66 13.29
N GLU A 346 5.96 32.78 12.61
CA GLU A 346 4.68 33.13 11.96
C GLU A 346 3.62 33.56 12.99
N LEU A 347 3.57 32.89 14.14
CA LEU A 347 2.73 33.26 15.29
C LEU A 347 3.18 34.59 15.95
N ALA A 348 4.44 35.00 15.73
CA ALA A 348 4.96 36.31 16.15
C ALA A 348 4.80 37.40 15.08
N GLU A 349 4.71 37.06 13.80
CA GLU A 349 4.48 38.01 12.69
C GLU A 349 2.99 38.37 12.54
N ASN A 350 2.08 37.41 12.78
CA ASN A 350 0.65 37.68 12.92
C ASN A 350 0.30 38.57 14.14
N ARG A 351 1.21 38.73 15.10
CA ARG A 351 1.11 39.75 16.16
C ARG A 351 1.52 41.13 15.62
N GLY A 352 0.62 41.71 14.82
CA GLY A 352 0.83 42.97 14.10
C GLY A 352 1.35 44.14 14.95
N PRO A 353 2.13 45.07 14.37
CA PRO A 353 2.92 46.03 15.13
C PRO A 353 2.08 47.08 15.86
N LYS A 354 2.18 47.12 17.20
CA LYS A 354 1.67 48.22 18.02
C LYS A 354 2.37 49.53 17.66
N LYS A 355 1.67 50.37 16.91
CA LYS A 355 2.16 51.66 16.41
C LYS A 355 1.98 52.74 17.47
N ASN A 356 2.97 52.89 18.37
CA ASN A 356 3.01 54.03 19.29
C ASN A 356 3.21 55.35 18.52
N GLY A 357 2.45 56.36 18.91
CA GLY A 357 2.69 57.77 18.65
C GLY A 357 2.31 58.53 19.93
N GLU A 358 3.24 59.31 20.46
CA GLU A 358 3.14 59.89 21.80
C GLU A 358 2.47 61.27 21.77
N GLU A 359 1.69 61.62 22.80
CA GLU A 359 1.98 62.81 23.62
C GLU A 359 1.27 62.79 24.98
N ALA A 360 1.83 63.58 25.91
CA ALA A 360 1.77 63.47 27.37
C ALA A 360 0.41 63.56 28.09
N GLY A 361 0.32 62.88 29.24
CA GLY A 361 -0.69 63.08 30.29
C GLY A 361 -0.43 62.13 31.47
N ASP A 362 -0.08 62.66 32.65
CA ASP A 362 0.43 61.88 33.80
C ASP A 362 -0.57 61.79 34.97
N ASP A 363 -0.36 60.77 35.81
CA ASP A 363 -0.78 60.51 37.20
C ASP A 363 -1.77 59.33 37.45
N ALA A 364 -1.32 58.41 38.33
CA ALA A 364 -2.08 57.37 39.03
C ALA A 364 -2.60 56.12 38.22
N PRO A 365 -2.93 54.97 38.87
CA PRO A 365 -2.15 53.76 38.57
C PRO A 365 -2.92 52.42 38.39
N ALA A 366 -2.12 51.37 38.11
CA ALA A 366 -2.38 49.91 38.26
C ALA A 366 -2.90 49.09 37.06
N ALA A 367 -2.75 47.76 37.21
CA ALA A 367 -3.34 46.64 36.45
C ALA A 367 -2.94 46.40 34.97
N THR A 368 -2.06 45.40 34.78
CA THR A 368 -2.18 44.30 33.78
C THR A 368 -3.01 44.53 32.51
N GLY A 369 -2.39 45.10 31.48
CA GLY A 369 -2.95 45.22 30.12
C GLY A 369 -2.87 43.95 29.27
N ILE A 370 -3.33 42.80 29.78
CA ILE A 370 -3.71 41.66 28.92
C ILE A 370 -5.06 41.98 28.27
N SER A 371 -5.15 41.91 26.95
CA SER A 371 -6.41 42.16 26.23
C SER A 371 -7.38 41.01 26.49
N GLU A 372 -8.65 41.32 26.76
CA GLU A 372 -9.69 40.34 27.14
C GLU A 372 -9.76 39.14 26.20
N LEU A 373 -9.56 39.33 24.89
CA LEU A 373 -9.52 38.24 23.90
C LEU A 373 -8.38 37.24 24.16
N ALA A 374 -7.18 37.73 24.50
CA ALA A 374 -6.00 36.92 24.82
C ALA A 374 -6.01 36.40 26.27
N LYS A 375 -6.92 36.91 27.12
CA LYS A 375 -7.28 36.23 28.36
C LYS A 375 -8.27 35.11 28.07
N ALA A 376 -9.31 35.34 27.26
CA ALA A 376 -10.31 34.33 26.92
C ALA A 376 -9.74 33.14 26.14
N GLU A 377 -8.76 33.35 25.27
CA GLU A 377 -8.04 32.27 24.57
C GLU A 377 -7.21 31.41 25.55
N LEU A 378 -6.57 32.04 26.54
CA LEU A 378 -5.82 31.34 27.60
C LEU A 378 -6.75 30.69 28.64
N ASP A 379 -7.83 31.35 29.05
CA ASP A 379 -8.88 30.80 29.94
C ASP A 379 -9.53 29.58 29.28
N ALA A 380 -9.70 29.55 27.95
CA ALA A 380 -10.23 28.39 27.23
C ALA A 380 -9.19 27.27 27.05
N GLU A 381 -7.94 27.60 26.73
CA GLU A 381 -6.83 26.62 26.67
C GLU A 381 -6.54 25.99 28.03
N GLN A 382 -6.75 26.74 29.12
CA GLN A 382 -6.56 26.28 30.49
C GLN A 382 -7.80 25.60 31.08
N ALA A 383 -9.02 26.05 30.80
CA ALA A 383 -10.24 25.32 31.18
C ALA A 383 -10.30 23.93 30.55
N LEU A 384 -9.79 23.75 29.31
CA LEU A 384 -9.63 22.44 28.68
C LEU A 384 -8.50 21.57 29.26
N GLN A 385 -7.64 22.13 30.13
CA GLN A 385 -6.68 21.36 30.92
C GLN A 385 -7.27 21.03 32.29
N ASP A 386 -7.93 22.00 32.93
CA ASP A 386 -8.60 21.81 34.21
C ASP A 386 -9.79 20.81 34.10
N GLU A 387 -10.54 20.78 32.98
CA GLU A 387 -11.59 19.77 32.69
C GLU A 387 -11.06 18.35 32.40
N GLU A 388 -9.77 18.14 32.12
CA GLU A 388 -9.18 16.79 32.01
C GLU A 388 -8.56 16.29 33.34
N ASP A 389 -8.35 17.16 34.34
CA ASP A 389 -7.74 16.82 35.64
C ASP A 389 -8.76 16.70 36.82
N GLU A 390 -10.02 17.14 36.68
CA GLU A 390 -11.02 17.11 37.79
C GLU A 390 -11.62 15.72 38.11
N ASP A 391 -11.35 14.67 37.33
CA ASP A 391 -11.96 13.32 37.49
C ASP A 391 -11.11 12.30 38.32
N GLU A 392 -9.94 12.69 38.87
CA GLU A 392 -9.00 11.78 39.58
C GLU A 392 -8.59 12.19 41.03
N GLU A 393 -9.47 12.73 41.90
CA GLU A 393 -9.09 12.90 43.34
C GLU A 393 -10.20 12.73 44.40
N ASP A 394 -10.77 11.52 44.56
CA ASP A 394 -11.20 11.02 45.90
C ASP A 394 -11.34 9.48 45.98
N TYR A 395 -10.27 8.77 46.39
CA TYR A 395 -10.33 7.34 46.77
C TYR A 395 -9.54 7.08 48.06
N ASP A 396 -10.24 7.01 49.19
CA ASP A 396 -9.69 6.64 50.51
C ASP A 396 -9.89 5.14 50.81
N PRO A 397 -8.86 4.29 50.69
CA PRO A 397 -8.93 2.86 51.03
C PRO A 397 -8.84 2.65 52.57
N GLY A 398 -9.80 3.20 53.33
CA GLY A 398 -9.56 3.62 54.72
C GLY A 398 -10.54 3.24 55.85
N SER A 399 -11.68 2.55 55.65
CA SER A 399 -12.53 2.13 56.80
C SER A 399 -13.44 0.89 56.58
N ASP A 400 -13.91 0.31 57.70
CA ASP A 400 -14.53 -1.02 57.81
C ASP A 400 -16.09 -1.04 57.75
N ALA A 401 -16.59 -2.25 57.41
CA ALA A 401 -17.82 -2.90 57.90
C ALA A 401 -19.22 -2.59 57.32
N ASP A 402 -19.92 -3.71 57.02
CA ASP A 402 -21.35 -4.02 57.17
C ASP A 402 -22.43 -2.97 56.82
N SER A 403 -23.14 -3.20 55.71
CA SER A 403 -24.61 -3.00 55.67
C SER A 403 -25.30 -3.94 54.67
N ASP A 404 -26.38 -4.60 55.12
CA ASP A 404 -27.44 -5.13 54.27
C ASP A 404 -28.14 -4.00 53.49
N GLY A 405 -28.78 -4.30 52.35
CA GLY A 405 -29.40 -3.28 51.50
C GLY A 405 -30.20 -3.76 50.29
N SER A 406 -31.10 -4.74 50.45
CA SER A 406 -31.98 -5.20 49.35
C SER A 406 -32.98 -4.11 48.92
N GLY A 407 -33.17 -3.94 47.61
CA GLY A 407 -34.19 -3.05 47.03
C GLY A 407 -34.63 -3.55 45.64
N GLU A 408 -35.89 -3.97 45.54
CA GLU A 408 -36.51 -4.61 44.37
C GLU A 408 -37.80 -3.83 44.01
N SER A 409 -37.95 -3.40 42.75
CA SER A 409 -39.25 -3.03 42.15
C SER A 409 -39.14 -2.85 40.64
N ASP A 410 -40.09 -3.43 39.90
CA ASP A 410 -40.45 -3.02 38.54
C ASP A 410 -41.27 -1.71 38.55
N ASP A 411 -41.41 -1.05 37.40
CA ASP A 411 -42.72 -0.78 36.76
C ASP A 411 -42.54 -0.45 35.25
N ASP A 412 -43.58 -0.68 34.43
CA ASP A 412 -43.63 -0.41 32.98
C ASP A 412 -44.18 1.01 32.65
N ASP A 413 -43.81 1.61 31.50
CA ASP A 413 -44.79 2.04 30.46
C ASP A 413 -44.13 2.66 29.17
N ASP A 414 -44.32 1.95 28.06
CA ASP A 414 -44.86 2.37 26.73
C ASP A 414 -44.23 3.46 25.80
N SER A 415 -44.29 3.13 24.50
CA SER A 415 -44.44 3.96 23.26
C SER A 415 -43.26 4.67 22.57
N ASP A 416 -42.93 4.14 21.38
CA ASP A 416 -42.66 4.75 20.06
C ASP A 416 -42.04 6.17 19.94
N ASP A 417 -40.93 6.29 19.22
CA ASP A 417 -40.93 6.81 17.82
C ASP A 417 -39.66 6.40 17.03
N ASP A 418 -39.68 6.60 15.71
CA ASP A 418 -38.71 6.18 14.67
C ASP A 418 -37.19 6.23 14.97
N ASP A 419 -36.46 5.20 14.52
CA ASP A 419 -35.02 5.24 14.19
C ASP A 419 -34.83 4.57 12.79
N GLU A 420 -34.03 5.17 11.89
CA GLU A 420 -33.94 4.78 10.46
C GLU A 420 -32.90 3.67 10.18
N ASP A 421 -33.10 2.88 9.12
CA ASP A 421 -32.24 1.75 8.76
C ASP A 421 -30.81 2.16 8.30
N GLU A 422 -29.76 1.60 8.93
CA GLU A 422 -28.46 1.36 8.27
C GLU A 422 -28.16 -0.15 8.26
N GLU A 423 -28.14 -0.74 7.05
CA GLU A 423 -28.04 -2.19 6.81
C GLU A 423 -26.59 -2.72 6.94
N ASP A 424 -26.29 -3.48 8.02
CA ASP A 424 -25.03 -4.23 8.16
C ASP A 424 -25.16 -5.62 7.49
N GLU A 425 -24.94 -5.69 6.18
CA GLU A 425 -25.00 -6.94 5.41
C GLU A 425 -23.82 -7.89 5.72
N GLU A 426 -24.04 -8.87 6.60
CA GLU A 426 -23.15 -10.04 6.75
C GLU A 426 -23.12 -10.89 5.46
N ASP A 427 -22.01 -10.83 4.71
CA ASP A 427 -21.78 -11.60 3.46
C ASP A 427 -21.76 -13.12 3.72
N ALA A 428 -22.89 -13.78 3.46
CA ALA A 428 -23.09 -15.20 3.71
C ALA A 428 -22.54 -16.08 2.56
N GLU A 429 -21.53 -16.90 2.88
CA GLU A 429 -20.87 -17.86 1.96
C GLU A 429 -21.87 -18.86 1.34
N GLY A 430 -22.39 -18.54 0.15
CA GLY A 430 -23.28 -19.40 -0.63
C GLY A 430 -22.53 -20.35 -1.56
N GLU A 431 -22.49 -21.64 -1.21
CA GLU A 431 -22.08 -22.68 -2.17
C GLU A 431 -23.16 -22.86 -3.25
N ALA A 432 -22.82 -22.54 -4.50
CA ALA A 432 -23.64 -22.82 -5.67
C ALA A 432 -23.16 -24.11 -6.36
N GLU A 433 -23.94 -25.19 -6.24
CA GLU A 433 -23.76 -26.41 -7.01
C GLU A 433 -24.37 -26.19 -8.41
N ASP A 434 -23.52 -26.25 -9.45
CA ASP A 434 -23.90 -25.90 -10.83
C ASP A 434 -24.63 -27.07 -11.53
N GLY A 435 -25.66 -26.76 -12.32
CA GLY A 435 -26.60 -27.75 -12.86
C GLY A 435 -26.97 -27.46 -14.32
N ASP A 436 -26.36 -28.22 -15.24
CA ASP A 436 -26.46 -28.02 -16.69
C ASP A 436 -27.88 -27.94 -17.26
N GLU A 437 -28.16 -26.91 -18.04
CA GLU A 437 -29.23 -26.88 -19.06
C GLU A 437 -28.65 -26.69 -20.48
N GLN A 438 -28.60 -27.78 -21.26
CA GLN A 438 -28.91 -27.76 -22.71
C GLN A 438 -28.86 -29.14 -23.37
N ALA A 439 -29.95 -29.55 -24.04
CA ALA A 439 -30.01 -29.73 -25.50
C ALA A 439 -31.29 -30.49 -25.89
N GLU A 440 -32.01 -30.01 -26.91
CA GLU A 440 -33.11 -30.75 -27.53
C GLU A 440 -32.60 -31.75 -28.58
N GLY A 441 -33.35 -32.82 -28.81
CA GLY A 441 -33.10 -33.81 -29.86
C GLY A 441 -34.34 -34.67 -30.09
N GLU A 442 -34.93 -34.57 -31.29
CA GLU A 442 -36.13 -35.30 -31.71
C GLU A 442 -35.77 -36.72 -32.20
N ASP A 443 -36.64 -37.72 -31.94
CA ASP A 443 -36.78 -38.94 -32.76
C ASP A 443 -38.14 -39.63 -32.48
N GLU A 444 -38.62 -40.45 -33.42
CA GLU A 444 -40.07 -40.76 -33.59
C GLU A 444 -40.62 -42.09 -32.98
N GLU A 445 -41.93 -42.27 -33.13
CA GLU A 445 -42.92 -43.23 -32.56
C GLU A 445 -42.66 -44.76 -32.61
N GLU A 446 -43.30 -45.52 -31.67
CA GLU A 446 -44.18 -46.71 -31.94
C GLU A 446 -45.03 -47.17 -30.69
N GLN A 447 -45.92 -48.19 -30.77
CA GLN A 447 -47.13 -48.45 -29.88
C GLN A 447 -47.30 -49.98 -29.46
N GLU A 448 -48.12 -50.55 -28.54
CA GLU A 448 -49.23 -50.23 -27.56
C GLU A 448 -49.08 -51.17 -26.27
N GLU A 449 -49.97 -51.53 -25.31
CA GLU A 449 -51.44 -51.51 -25.04
C GLU A 449 -51.84 -50.68 -23.79
N VAL A 450 -53.06 -50.13 -23.84
CA VAL A 450 -53.94 -49.64 -22.76
C VAL A 450 -54.13 -50.56 -21.53
N LYS A 451 -54.21 -50.00 -20.30
CA LYS A 451 -55.36 -50.20 -19.34
C LYS A 451 -55.40 -49.33 -18.06
N GLN A 452 -56.30 -48.34 -18.12
CA GLN A 452 -57.26 -47.80 -17.11
C GLN A 452 -56.94 -47.64 -15.59
N GLU A 453 -57.37 -46.48 -15.09
CA GLU A 453 -57.32 -45.92 -13.72
C GLU A 453 -58.34 -46.58 -12.73
N PRO A 454 -58.25 -46.39 -11.37
CA PRO A 454 -58.56 -45.08 -10.74
C PRO A 454 -57.81 -44.71 -9.43
N LYS A 455 -57.90 -43.42 -9.06
CA LYS A 455 -57.49 -42.85 -7.75
C LYS A 455 -58.67 -42.80 -6.75
N PRO A 456 -58.42 -42.84 -5.43
CA PRO A 456 -58.73 -41.65 -4.61
C PRO A 456 -57.64 -41.31 -3.57
N VAL A 457 -57.89 -40.29 -2.73
CA VAL A 457 -56.84 -39.46 -2.09
C VAL A 457 -56.91 -39.45 -0.54
N LYS A 458 -55.77 -39.09 0.09
CA LYS A 458 -55.55 -38.61 1.48
C LYS A 458 -55.34 -39.66 2.59
N ARG A 459 -54.13 -39.63 3.19
CA ARG A 459 -53.97 -39.22 4.60
C ARG A 459 -52.55 -38.75 4.94
N SER A 460 -52.46 -37.94 6.00
CA SER A 460 -51.24 -37.30 6.50
C SER A 460 -50.32 -38.26 7.26
N ARG A 461 -49.01 -37.97 7.26
CA ARG A 461 -48.05 -38.49 8.25
C ARG A 461 -47.88 -37.48 9.40
N LYS A 462 -47.66 -38.00 10.61
CA LYS A 462 -47.15 -37.28 11.78
C LYS A 462 -46.00 -38.09 12.41
N LEU A 463 -45.25 -37.43 13.28
CA LEU A 463 -44.09 -37.91 14.05
C LEU A 463 -44.38 -39.19 14.86
N PRO A 464 -43.32 -39.89 15.35
CA PRO A 464 -42.91 -39.61 16.74
C PRO A 464 -41.38 -39.55 16.98
N LEU A 465 -41.00 -38.87 18.08
CA LEU A 465 -39.72 -39.05 18.79
C LEU A 465 -39.98 -39.62 20.20
N SER A 466 -39.16 -40.58 20.63
CA SER A 466 -38.77 -40.83 22.03
C SER A 466 -37.56 -41.80 22.02
N ARG A 467 -36.43 -41.60 22.72
CA ARG A 467 -36.10 -41.30 24.13
C ARG A 467 -36.35 -42.46 25.12
N GLN A 468 -35.25 -43.07 25.60
CA GLN A 468 -34.91 -43.33 27.02
C GLN A 468 -33.57 -44.11 27.08
N ASN A 469 -32.51 -43.58 27.70
CA ASN A 469 -32.15 -43.56 29.14
C ASN A 469 -31.52 -44.86 29.66
N LEU A 470 -30.29 -44.75 30.17
CA LEU A 470 -29.77 -45.60 31.26
C LEU A 470 -28.81 -44.77 32.14
N TYR A 471 -28.60 -45.16 33.40
CA TYR A 471 -27.90 -44.40 34.44
C TYR A 471 -27.09 -45.35 35.34
N HIS A 472 -26.04 -44.82 36.00
CA HIS A 472 -25.25 -45.48 37.07
C HIS A 472 -24.39 -46.72 36.65
N HIS A 473 -23.33 -47.14 37.37
CA HIS A 473 -22.87 -46.85 38.74
C HIS A 473 -21.32 -47.01 38.92
N TYR A 474 -20.80 -46.58 40.08
CA TYR A 474 -19.46 -46.79 40.70
C TYR A 474 -18.55 -47.95 40.23
N GLN A 475 -17.21 -47.72 40.20
CA GLN A 475 -16.25 -48.28 41.20
C GLN A 475 -14.79 -47.76 41.08
N SER A 476 -13.98 -48.00 42.13
CA SER A 476 -12.63 -47.45 42.38
C SER A 476 -11.47 -48.28 41.78
N PRO A 477 -10.26 -47.71 41.62
CA PRO A 477 -9.11 -48.43 41.04
C PRO A 477 -8.33 -49.32 42.04
N PRO A 478 -7.67 -50.40 41.57
CA PRO A 478 -6.74 -51.22 42.35
C PRO A 478 -5.30 -50.67 42.34
N SER A 479 -4.44 -51.23 43.22
CA SER A 479 -3.13 -50.69 43.59
C SER A 479 -1.91 -51.25 42.81
N ASN A 480 -0.87 -50.42 42.70
CA ASN A 480 0.56 -50.78 42.58
C ASN A 480 0.97 -51.95 43.51
N PRO A 481 2.02 -52.77 43.21
CA PRO A 481 3.41 -52.32 43.47
C PRO A 481 4.59 -53.02 42.70
N PHE A 482 5.82 -52.50 42.89
CA PHE A 482 7.16 -53.08 42.58
C PHE A 482 7.50 -53.37 41.09
N SER A 483 8.72 -53.20 40.55
CA SER A 483 10.05 -52.85 41.13
C SER A 483 10.97 -52.22 40.06
N SER A 484 11.95 -51.40 40.48
CA SER A 484 13.17 -51.05 39.72
C SER A 484 14.30 -52.10 39.99
N PRO A 485 15.55 -51.94 39.50
CA PRO A 485 16.05 -51.18 38.33
C PRO A 485 17.00 -52.04 37.43
N SER A 486 17.40 -51.49 36.27
CA SER A 486 18.71 -51.71 35.60
C SER A 486 18.94 -50.62 34.56
#